data_AF-A0A1S8YBU7-F1
#
_entry.id   AF-A0A1S8YBU7-F1
#
_cell.length_a   1.000
_cell.length_b   1.000
_cell.length_c   1.000
_cell.angle_alpha   90.00
_cell.angle_beta   90.00
_cell.angle_gamma   90.00
#
_symmetry.space_group_name_H-M   'P 1'
#
loop_
_entity.id
_entity.type
_entity.pdbx_description
1 polymer ?
#
loop_
_entity_poly.entity_id
_entity_poly.type
_entity_poly.pdbx_seq_one_letter_code
_entity_poly.pdbx_strand_id
1 'polypeptide(L)'
;MNLNDSAWMSNNISDIGNKTLREICMLGTHDAGMGVFTSGTPFASPCNTVTQKKQISGQLQLGSRYFDIRPVVSGGNFFTGHYTEIDAGLIKSWQGANGQSIESVINDINEYTKENAELIILHLSHDLDTDVGNSKYSPFTQEQWGDLLSYMKSNISHLKSVTGDDITKLTLNDYIGDGEAAVIIVVEPSGENIKSDEFIGEGVYPATCFPVYNSYANTNDLDVMIKDQLDKMRKEKTSPEGSYFLLSWTLTQSASQITTCATGLGKSILDLAENANASLNAKLLPACNKTCFPNIVYIDAINEDTDVIDLVMKINDSLEKENKDMEVTPQEIKYPTADGTELPALVGYVKDSKPGRLIIFCHGHTENMHVFDKYIPEFTDVNTMTLAVTYRNDDKFPVLAGAEDVIYASTAILKQYPSVEKIYLYSASMGGAIAGTAIGESKHYTLPGNRRFEYWVSASGVTNLIELYAEAALFVPGTREEIEDDAGGTPIEKHQEYVRRSPALRAEDLKAAGLKHVEVIHAKYDGIVLYNQAEELVSALEKNNVDVKLTTLKCFKGEGGAGATIYSDVLLPDNVACLLSGCSISSERVAGHVITGDINNPSSSAGRGALKKILLP
;
A
#
# COMPACT_ATOMS: atom_id res chain seq x y z
N MET A 1 -9.00 -18.08 -1.18
CA MET A 1 -10.47 -17.88 -1.11
C MET A 1 -11.20 -18.67 -2.19
N ASN A 2 -12.47 -19.06 -1.96
CA ASN A 2 -13.35 -19.60 -3.00
C ASN A 2 -13.82 -18.43 -3.90
N LEU A 3 -13.49 -18.49 -5.20
CA LEU A 3 -13.44 -17.30 -6.06
C LEU A 3 -14.76 -16.93 -6.71
N ASN A 4 -15.71 -17.86 -6.82
CA ASN A 4 -16.89 -17.64 -7.67
C ASN A 4 -18.15 -18.30 -7.08
N ASP A 5 -18.75 -17.63 -6.10
CA ASP A 5 -20.02 -18.05 -5.50
C ASP A 5 -20.86 -16.82 -5.10
N SER A 6 -22.18 -16.95 -5.22
CA SER A 6 -23.14 -15.95 -4.76
C SER A 6 -23.03 -15.71 -3.26
N ALA A 7 -22.42 -16.60 -2.47
CA ALA A 7 -22.25 -16.52 -1.01
C ALA A 7 -20.78 -16.29 -0.58
N TRP A 8 -20.06 -15.39 -1.26
CA TRP A 8 -18.61 -15.27 -1.08
C TRP A 8 -18.17 -14.85 0.33
N MET A 9 -18.92 -14.03 1.09
CA MET A 9 -18.48 -13.59 2.42
C MET A 9 -18.53 -14.76 3.42
N SER A 10 -19.67 -15.44 3.49
CA SER A 10 -19.90 -16.60 4.36
C SER A 10 -19.01 -17.78 4.00
N ASN A 11 -18.83 -18.08 2.71
CA ASN A 11 -17.92 -19.14 2.26
C ASN A 11 -16.45 -18.89 2.62
N ASN A 12 -16.07 -17.62 2.82
CA ASN A 12 -14.71 -17.22 3.16
C ASN A 12 -14.62 -16.65 4.59
N ILE A 13 -15.63 -16.88 5.43
CA ILE A 13 -15.72 -16.28 6.77
C ILE A 13 -14.53 -16.64 7.67
N SER A 14 -13.92 -17.82 7.47
CA SER A 14 -12.71 -18.22 8.20
C SER A 14 -11.47 -17.39 7.85
N ASP A 15 -11.46 -16.77 6.67
CA ASP A 15 -10.35 -15.92 6.20
C ASP A 15 -10.62 -14.44 6.51
N ILE A 16 -11.83 -13.95 6.25
CA ILE A 16 -12.15 -12.51 6.35
C ILE A 16 -13.02 -12.14 7.55
N GLY A 17 -13.54 -13.10 8.32
CA GLY A 17 -14.51 -12.84 9.40
C GLY A 17 -13.96 -11.93 10.52
N ASN A 18 -12.68 -12.07 10.86
CA ASN A 18 -12.04 -11.26 11.90
C ASN A 18 -11.53 -9.89 11.39
N LYS A 19 -11.65 -9.62 10.09
CA LYS A 19 -11.28 -8.32 9.51
C LYS A 19 -12.39 -7.32 9.71
N THR A 20 -12.02 -6.09 10.01
CA THR A 20 -12.96 -4.97 9.99
C THR A 20 -13.46 -4.73 8.56
N LEU A 21 -14.61 -4.08 8.39
CA LEU A 21 -15.05 -3.72 7.03
C LEU A 21 -13.96 -2.89 6.32
N ARG A 22 -13.23 -2.03 7.04
CA ARG A 22 -12.09 -1.25 6.51
C ARG A 22 -10.96 -2.07 5.93
N GLU A 23 -10.86 -3.34 6.30
CA GLU A 23 -9.85 -4.29 5.82
C GLU A 23 -10.38 -5.23 4.73
N ILE A 24 -11.63 -5.04 4.30
CA ILE A 24 -12.30 -5.85 3.29
C ILE A 24 -12.65 -4.98 2.08
N CYS A 25 -12.39 -5.52 0.90
CA CYS A 25 -12.91 -5.05 -0.37
C CYS A 25 -14.23 -5.77 -0.68
N MET A 26 -15.24 -5.06 -1.15
CA MET A 26 -16.51 -5.62 -1.61
C MET A 26 -16.97 -4.98 -2.92
N LEU A 27 -17.82 -5.68 -3.65
CA LEU A 27 -18.49 -5.16 -4.84
C LEU A 27 -19.70 -4.32 -4.44
N GLY A 28 -19.83 -3.15 -5.05
CA GLY A 28 -21.02 -2.32 -4.97
C GLY A 28 -21.51 -1.84 -6.34
N THR A 29 -22.78 -1.48 -6.40
CA THR A 29 -23.48 -1.13 -7.64
C THR A 29 -24.14 0.24 -7.55
N HIS A 30 -23.86 1.07 -8.55
CA HIS A 30 -24.35 2.44 -8.66
C HIS A 30 -25.77 2.51 -9.22
N ASP A 31 -26.61 3.39 -8.64
CA ASP A 31 -28.03 3.50 -9.00
C ASP A 31 -28.69 2.12 -9.08
N ALA A 32 -28.50 1.31 -8.05
CA ALA A 32 -28.61 -0.15 -8.15
C ALA A 32 -30.00 -0.62 -8.58
N GLY A 33 -31.07 0.11 -8.26
CA GLY A 33 -32.42 -0.21 -8.71
C GLY A 33 -32.72 0.10 -10.17
N MET A 34 -31.81 0.77 -10.89
CA MET A 34 -31.95 1.13 -12.31
C MET A 34 -31.50 0.00 -13.25
N GLY A 35 -31.85 -1.24 -12.90
CA GLY A 35 -31.79 -2.41 -13.80
C GLY A 35 -33.04 -2.58 -14.66
N VAL A 36 -34.04 -1.74 -14.43
CA VAL A 36 -35.33 -1.72 -15.13
C VAL A 36 -35.74 -0.27 -15.37
N PHE A 37 -36.49 -0.03 -16.45
CA PHE A 37 -37.14 1.25 -16.74
C PHE A 37 -38.64 1.08 -16.54
N THR A 38 -39.20 1.73 -15.53
CA THR A 38 -40.63 1.57 -15.18
C THR A 38 -41.46 2.73 -15.72
N SER A 39 -41.03 3.95 -15.45
CA SER A 39 -41.65 5.19 -15.93
C SER A 39 -40.62 6.31 -15.94
N GLY A 40 -40.84 7.38 -16.70
CA GLY A 40 -39.89 8.49 -16.71
C GLY A 40 -40.48 9.77 -17.28
N THR A 41 -39.67 10.82 -17.24
CA THR A 41 -40.00 12.14 -17.79
C THR A 41 -39.89 12.13 -19.32
N PRO A 42 -40.42 13.14 -20.02
CA PRO A 42 -40.18 13.29 -21.45
C PRO A 42 -38.66 13.27 -21.76
N PHE A 43 -38.23 12.56 -22.81
CA PHE A 43 -36.82 12.37 -23.19
C PHE A 43 -35.99 11.46 -22.26
N ALA A 44 -36.57 10.96 -21.17
CA ALA A 44 -36.00 9.83 -20.46
C ALA A 44 -36.17 8.56 -21.30
N SER A 45 -35.11 7.77 -21.36
CA SER A 45 -35.11 6.49 -22.05
C SER A 45 -34.08 5.56 -21.40
N PRO A 46 -34.16 4.24 -21.62
CA PRO A 46 -33.16 3.32 -21.08
C PRO A 46 -31.70 3.73 -21.36
N CYS A 47 -31.41 4.38 -22.50
CA CYS A 47 -30.03 4.74 -22.83
C CYS A 47 -29.40 5.79 -21.91
N ASN A 48 -30.20 6.62 -21.23
CA ASN A 48 -29.75 7.71 -20.38
C ASN A 48 -30.25 7.62 -18.93
N THR A 49 -30.96 6.56 -18.57
CA THR A 49 -31.42 6.35 -17.18
C THR A 49 -31.09 4.99 -16.59
N VAL A 50 -31.02 3.91 -17.40
CA VAL A 50 -30.69 2.56 -16.92
C VAL A 50 -29.18 2.46 -16.74
N THR A 51 -28.76 2.14 -15.52
CA THR A 51 -27.35 2.04 -15.13
C THR A 51 -26.89 0.60 -14.92
N GLN A 52 -27.82 -0.32 -14.65
CA GLN A 52 -27.54 -1.73 -14.41
C GLN A 52 -28.17 -2.64 -15.46
N LYS A 53 -27.55 -3.80 -15.71
CA LYS A 53 -28.12 -4.85 -16.58
C LYS A 53 -29.01 -5.84 -15.83
N LYS A 54 -28.96 -5.81 -14.50
CA LYS A 54 -29.67 -6.74 -13.61
C LYS A 54 -30.46 -5.94 -12.58
N GLN A 55 -31.60 -6.48 -12.15
CA GLN A 55 -32.29 -6.05 -10.92
C GLN A 55 -31.49 -6.51 -9.69
N ILE A 56 -31.85 -6.02 -8.50
CA ILE A 56 -31.12 -6.29 -7.24
C ILE A 56 -30.86 -7.78 -7.02
N SER A 57 -31.85 -8.65 -7.26
CA SER A 57 -31.68 -10.11 -7.21
C SER A 57 -30.48 -10.60 -8.03
N GLY A 58 -30.37 -10.20 -9.29
CA GLY A 58 -29.25 -10.61 -10.15
C GLY A 58 -27.91 -10.01 -9.70
N GLN A 59 -27.91 -8.81 -9.12
CA GLN A 59 -26.69 -8.19 -8.60
C GLN A 59 -26.18 -8.90 -7.34
N LEU A 60 -27.07 -9.32 -6.45
CA LEU A 60 -26.75 -10.14 -5.28
C LEU A 60 -26.12 -11.48 -5.68
N GLN A 61 -26.70 -12.14 -6.69
CA GLN A 61 -26.17 -13.39 -7.25
C GLN A 61 -24.78 -13.24 -7.86
N LEU A 62 -24.47 -12.04 -8.40
CA LEU A 62 -23.15 -11.69 -8.95
C LEU A 62 -22.18 -11.14 -7.89
N GLY A 63 -22.54 -11.18 -6.61
CA GLY A 63 -21.64 -10.86 -5.50
C GLY A 63 -21.66 -9.41 -4.99
N SER A 64 -22.55 -8.54 -5.51
CA SER A 64 -22.72 -7.19 -4.96
C SER A 64 -23.27 -7.24 -3.53
N ARG A 65 -22.71 -6.42 -2.64
CA ARG A 65 -23.10 -6.30 -1.22
C ARG A 65 -23.32 -4.86 -0.78
N TYR A 66 -23.02 -3.89 -1.64
CA TYR A 66 -23.28 -2.48 -1.39
C TYR A 66 -24.16 -1.91 -2.50
N PHE A 67 -25.32 -1.38 -2.13
CA PHE A 67 -26.32 -0.92 -3.09
C PHE A 67 -26.64 0.55 -2.85
N ASP A 68 -26.37 1.41 -3.83
CA ASP A 68 -26.90 2.79 -3.84
C ASP A 68 -28.33 2.77 -4.32
N ILE A 69 -29.23 2.96 -3.37
CA ILE A 69 -30.66 2.99 -3.57
C ILE A 69 -31.07 4.46 -3.51
N ARG A 70 -31.55 5.00 -4.63
CA ARG A 70 -32.05 6.37 -4.70
C ARG A 70 -33.58 6.39 -4.62
N PRO A 71 -34.19 6.64 -3.45
CA PRO A 71 -35.61 6.45 -3.28
C PRO A 71 -36.41 7.53 -3.99
N VAL A 72 -37.51 7.14 -4.63
CA VAL A 72 -38.41 8.05 -5.33
C VAL A 72 -39.85 7.79 -4.91
N VAL A 73 -40.57 8.84 -4.53
CA VAL A 73 -42.03 8.77 -4.38
C VAL A 73 -42.66 9.07 -5.73
N SER A 74 -43.47 8.14 -6.23
CA SER A 74 -44.16 8.27 -7.50
C SER A 74 -45.51 7.55 -7.46
N GLY A 75 -46.58 8.29 -7.74
CA GLY A 75 -47.96 7.81 -7.64
C GLY A 75 -48.29 7.27 -6.25
N GLY A 76 -47.75 7.87 -5.19
CA GLY A 76 -47.93 7.44 -3.79
C GLY A 76 -47.18 6.14 -3.42
N ASN A 77 -46.28 5.65 -4.28
CA ASN A 77 -45.50 4.43 -4.03
C ASN A 77 -44.00 4.74 -4.05
N PHE A 78 -43.20 3.87 -3.43
CA PHE A 78 -41.74 4.00 -3.40
C PHE A 78 -41.06 3.19 -4.51
N PHE A 79 -40.23 3.87 -5.29
CA PHE A 79 -39.37 3.31 -6.32
C PHE A 79 -37.91 3.66 -6.05
N THR A 80 -37.01 3.07 -6.83
CA THR A 80 -35.68 3.61 -7.06
C THR A 80 -35.72 4.57 -8.24
N GLY A 81 -34.74 5.47 -8.39
CA GLY A 81 -34.71 6.36 -9.54
C GLY A 81 -33.35 6.93 -9.88
N HIS A 82 -33.25 7.42 -11.11
CA HIS A 82 -32.09 8.16 -11.59
C HIS A 82 -32.60 9.41 -12.30
N TYR A 83 -32.36 10.55 -11.66
CA TYR A 83 -32.88 11.85 -12.05
C TYR A 83 -31.78 12.91 -11.97
N THR A 84 -31.89 13.92 -12.83
CA THR A 84 -31.03 15.10 -12.82
C THR A 84 -31.86 16.33 -13.13
N GLU A 85 -31.64 17.41 -12.38
CA GLU A 85 -32.21 18.71 -12.72
C GLU A 85 -31.47 19.30 -13.91
N ILE A 86 -32.21 19.65 -14.96
CA ILE A 86 -31.68 20.38 -16.11
C ILE A 86 -32.13 21.83 -16.00
N ASP A 87 -31.14 22.73 -15.92
CA ASP A 87 -31.34 24.17 -16.04
C ASP A 87 -30.92 24.63 -17.44
N ALA A 88 -31.91 24.86 -18.31
CA ALA A 88 -31.73 25.42 -19.64
C ALA A 88 -32.09 26.92 -19.69
N GLY A 89 -31.83 27.66 -18.61
CA GLY A 89 -32.02 29.10 -18.49
C GLY A 89 -33.48 29.52 -18.27
N LEU A 90 -34.35 29.31 -19.27
CA LEU A 90 -35.78 29.68 -19.17
C LEU A 90 -36.67 28.53 -18.70
N ILE A 91 -36.14 27.30 -18.64
CA ILE A 91 -36.88 26.10 -18.21
C ILE A 91 -35.97 25.34 -17.23
N LYS A 92 -36.45 25.21 -16.00
CA LYS A 92 -35.95 24.24 -15.02
C LYS A 92 -36.87 23.03 -15.04
N SER A 93 -36.32 21.88 -15.36
CA SER A 93 -37.06 20.62 -15.43
C SER A 93 -36.19 19.48 -14.96
N TRP A 94 -36.80 18.51 -14.30
CA TRP A 94 -36.12 17.28 -13.96
C TRP A 94 -36.23 16.29 -15.11
N GLN A 95 -35.11 15.61 -15.41
CA GLN A 95 -35.09 14.52 -16.38
C GLN A 95 -34.61 13.24 -15.72
N GLY A 96 -35.31 12.14 -15.95
CA GLY A 96 -34.98 10.86 -15.34
C GLY A 96 -36.09 9.83 -15.39
N ALA A 97 -35.84 8.70 -14.74
CA ALA A 97 -36.77 7.58 -14.70
C ALA A 97 -36.76 6.86 -13.35
N ASN A 98 -37.89 6.22 -13.07
CA ASN A 98 -38.06 5.26 -12.00
C ASN A 98 -37.54 3.89 -12.44
N GLY A 99 -36.83 3.24 -11.53
CA GLY A 99 -36.38 1.87 -11.62
C GLY A 99 -37.29 0.90 -10.87
N GLN A 100 -36.67 -0.11 -10.25
CA GLN A 100 -37.33 -1.15 -9.48
C GLN A 100 -38.11 -0.55 -8.29
N SER A 101 -39.28 -1.11 -7.96
CA SER A 101 -40.02 -0.69 -6.76
C SER A 101 -39.27 -1.11 -5.49
N ILE A 102 -39.35 -0.31 -4.42
CA ILE A 102 -38.70 -0.65 -3.15
C ILE A 102 -39.27 -1.96 -2.57
N GLU A 103 -40.56 -2.23 -2.75
CA GLU A 103 -41.16 -3.52 -2.42
C GLU A 103 -40.44 -4.69 -3.13
N SER A 104 -40.17 -4.57 -4.44
CA SER A 104 -39.46 -5.60 -5.18
C SER A 104 -37.99 -5.71 -4.74
N VAL A 105 -37.32 -4.61 -4.40
CA VAL A 105 -35.96 -4.63 -3.84
C VAL A 105 -35.92 -5.41 -2.52
N ILE A 106 -36.89 -5.16 -1.62
CA ILE A 106 -36.99 -5.89 -0.34
C ILE A 106 -37.25 -7.38 -0.58
N ASN A 107 -38.15 -7.72 -1.52
CA ASN A 107 -38.43 -9.11 -1.87
C ASN A 107 -37.19 -9.82 -2.42
N ASP A 108 -36.41 -9.17 -3.29
CA ASP A 108 -35.16 -9.71 -3.82
C ASP A 108 -34.15 -10.01 -2.71
N ILE A 109 -33.99 -9.08 -1.75
CA ILE A 109 -33.09 -9.23 -0.59
C ILE A 109 -33.56 -10.35 0.35
N ASN A 110 -34.85 -10.37 0.68
CA ASN A 110 -35.42 -11.40 1.55
C ASN A 110 -35.32 -12.79 0.93
N GLU A 111 -35.54 -12.93 -0.38
CA GLU A 111 -35.38 -14.21 -1.06
C GLU A 111 -33.93 -14.68 -1.00
N TYR A 112 -32.99 -13.78 -1.28
CA TYR A 112 -31.57 -14.09 -1.28
C TYR A 112 -31.05 -14.49 0.12
N THR A 113 -31.46 -13.78 1.16
CA THR A 113 -30.97 -13.98 2.54
C THR A 113 -31.52 -15.24 3.22
N LYS A 114 -32.51 -15.94 2.62
CA LYS A 114 -32.96 -17.26 3.09
C LYS A 114 -31.86 -18.33 3.08
N GLU A 115 -30.95 -18.23 2.12
CA GLU A 115 -29.93 -19.26 1.89
C GLU A 115 -28.49 -18.72 1.99
N ASN A 116 -28.32 -17.39 2.03
CA ASN A 116 -27.01 -16.74 1.98
C ASN A 116 -26.80 -15.85 3.22
N ALA A 117 -25.94 -16.30 4.14
CA ALA A 117 -25.57 -15.57 5.35
C ALA A 117 -24.57 -14.44 5.07
N GLU A 118 -25.01 -13.41 4.37
CA GLU A 118 -24.16 -12.34 3.84
C GLU A 118 -24.51 -10.98 4.45
N LEU A 119 -23.53 -10.08 4.49
CA LEU A 119 -23.75 -8.68 4.84
C LEU A 119 -24.21 -7.89 3.62
N ILE A 120 -25.40 -7.31 3.67
CA ILE A 120 -25.98 -6.44 2.64
C ILE A 120 -26.12 -5.02 3.19
N ILE A 121 -25.54 -4.06 2.48
CA ILE A 121 -25.55 -2.65 2.83
C ILE A 121 -26.42 -1.90 1.83
N LEU A 122 -27.53 -1.34 2.30
CA LEU A 122 -28.40 -0.46 1.52
C LEU A 122 -28.07 0.99 1.86
N HIS A 123 -27.48 1.71 0.92
CA HIS A 123 -27.18 3.12 1.07
C HIS A 123 -28.28 3.95 0.40
N LEU A 124 -29.09 4.63 1.21
CA LEU A 124 -30.22 5.42 0.74
C LEU A 124 -29.83 6.89 0.67
N SER A 125 -29.79 7.43 -0.54
CA SER A 125 -29.40 8.82 -0.81
C SER A 125 -30.18 9.39 -1.99
N HIS A 126 -30.04 10.69 -2.29
CA HIS A 126 -30.64 11.32 -3.49
C HIS A 126 -32.16 11.08 -3.61
N ASP A 127 -32.85 11.06 -2.47
CA ASP A 127 -34.30 10.92 -2.38
C ASP A 127 -35.05 12.03 -3.16
N LEU A 128 -36.12 11.66 -3.85
CA LEU A 128 -36.86 12.59 -4.71
C LEU A 128 -38.37 12.33 -4.76
N ASP A 129 -39.17 13.32 -4.39
CA ASP A 129 -40.61 13.31 -4.57
C ASP A 129 -40.99 13.77 -5.99
N THR A 130 -41.60 12.88 -6.76
CA THR A 130 -42.07 13.17 -8.12
C THR A 130 -43.56 13.51 -8.19
N ASP A 131 -44.30 13.39 -7.09
CA ASP A 131 -45.75 13.63 -7.05
C ASP A 131 -46.11 15.11 -6.95
N VAL A 132 -45.13 15.95 -6.62
CA VAL A 132 -45.25 17.42 -6.56
C VAL A 132 -45.18 18.10 -7.94
N GLY A 133 -44.95 17.33 -9.01
CA GLY A 133 -44.90 17.77 -10.40
C GLY A 133 -43.50 18.17 -10.88
N ASN A 134 -43.20 17.91 -12.16
CA ASN A 134 -41.83 17.90 -12.71
C ASN A 134 -40.99 19.17 -12.49
N SER A 135 -41.58 20.36 -12.53
CA SER A 135 -40.84 21.61 -12.28
C SER A 135 -40.63 21.91 -10.79
N LYS A 136 -41.06 21.01 -9.90
CA LYS A 136 -41.10 21.17 -8.45
C LYS A 136 -40.62 19.94 -7.69
N TYR A 137 -40.08 18.93 -8.36
CA TYR A 137 -39.52 17.77 -7.67
C TYR A 137 -38.57 18.24 -6.57
N SER A 138 -38.67 17.60 -5.42
CA SER A 138 -38.02 18.02 -4.19
C SER A 138 -37.52 16.80 -3.42
N PRO A 139 -36.53 16.97 -2.54
CA PRO A 139 -36.21 15.95 -1.56
C PRO A 139 -37.44 15.49 -0.77
N PHE A 140 -37.38 14.30 -0.17
CA PHE A 140 -38.43 13.81 0.71
C PHE A 140 -38.58 14.72 1.93
N THR A 141 -39.82 14.78 2.38
CA THR A 141 -40.18 15.32 3.70
C THR A 141 -39.81 14.33 4.82
N GLN A 142 -39.82 14.81 6.07
CA GLN A 142 -39.64 13.97 7.26
C GLN A 142 -40.67 12.82 7.30
N GLU A 143 -41.91 13.08 6.90
CA GLU A 143 -42.99 12.08 6.87
C GLU A 143 -42.69 10.98 5.85
N GLN A 144 -42.28 11.35 4.63
CA GLN A 144 -41.93 10.38 3.59
C GLN A 144 -40.73 9.51 3.97
N TRP A 145 -39.70 10.08 4.60
CA TRP A 145 -38.59 9.30 5.16
C TRP A 145 -39.07 8.35 6.28
N GLY A 146 -39.94 8.83 7.17
CA GLY A 146 -40.55 8.03 8.23
C GLY A 146 -41.35 6.84 7.69
N ASP A 147 -42.16 7.07 6.64
CA ASP A 147 -42.96 6.05 5.99
C ASP A 147 -42.08 5.00 5.28
N LEU A 148 -41.07 5.45 4.51
CA LEU A 148 -40.14 4.56 3.82
C LEU A 148 -39.41 3.66 4.80
N LEU A 149 -38.81 4.24 5.85
CA LEU A 149 -38.00 3.48 6.80
C LEU A 149 -38.86 2.58 7.68
N SER A 150 -40.06 3.01 8.07
CA SER A 150 -41.03 2.14 8.77
C SER A 150 -41.44 0.95 7.90
N TYR A 151 -41.65 1.17 6.60
CA TYR A 151 -41.95 0.12 5.65
C TYR A 151 -40.76 -0.85 5.49
N MET A 152 -39.55 -0.36 5.28
CA MET A 152 -38.36 -1.20 5.14
C MET A 152 -38.09 -2.02 6.41
N LYS A 153 -38.16 -1.39 7.59
CA LYS A 153 -38.00 -2.09 8.88
C LYS A 153 -39.01 -3.20 9.09
N SER A 154 -40.25 -3.00 8.69
CA SER A 154 -41.32 -3.98 8.87
C SER A 154 -41.22 -5.17 7.91
N ASN A 155 -40.51 -5.01 6.79
CA ASN A 155 -40.54 -5.98 5.69
C ASN A 155 -39.18 -6.63 5.38
N ILE A 156 -38.05 -6.08 5.84
CA ILE A 156 -36.73 -6.73 5.69
C ILE A 156 -36.53 -7.74 6.82
N SER A 157 -36.32 -9.01 6.47
CA SER A 157 -36.29 -10.13 7.44
C SER A 157 -35.02 -10.17 8.30
N HIS A 158 -33.87 -9.83 7.72
CA HIS A 158 -32.55 -9.96 8.34
C HIS A 158 -31.93 -8.60 8.75
N LEU A 159 -32.77 -7.63 9.12
CA LEU A 159 -32.29 -6.31 9.52
C LEU A 159 -31.48 -6.43 10.84
N LYS A 160 -30.19 -6.08 10.80
CA LYS A 160 -29.23 -6.34 11.88
C LYS A 160 -28.87 -5.06 12.63
N SER A 161 -28.95 -5.11 13.95
CA SER A 161 -28.42 -4.05 14.81
C SER A 161 -27.02 -4.38 15.32
N VAL A 162 -26.08 -3.52 14.96
CA VAL A 162 -24.74 -3.41 15.53
C VAL A 162 -24.57 -2.07 16.27
N THR A 163 -23.61 -2.02 17.20
CA THR A 163 -23.32 -0.83 18.02
C THR A 163 -21.94 -0.28 17.74
N GLY A 164 -21.82 1.02 17.52
CA GLY A 164 -20.56 1.73 17.37
C GLY A 164 -20.75 3.08 16.69
N ASP A 165 -19.90 4.05 17.01
CA ASP A 165 -19.94 5.39 16.39
C ASP A 165 -19.51 5.35 14.92
N ASP A 166 -18.69 4.36 14.54
CA ASP A 166 -18.16 4.14 13.21
C ASP A 166 -18.21 2.63 12.93
N ILE A 167 -19.31 2.20 12.32
CA ILE A 167 -19.60 0.78 12.14
C ILE A 167 -18.68 0.14 11.09
N THR A 168 -17.96 0.94 10.28
CA THR A 168 -16.94 0.41 9.35
C THR A 168 -15.72 -0.21 10.07
N LYS A 169 -15.55 0.06 11.37
CA LYS A 169 -14.50 -0.53 12.22
C LYS A 169 -14.91 -1.86 12.85
N LEU A 170 -16.16 -2.28 12.68
CA LEU A 170 -16.60 -3.58 13.15
C LEU A 170 -16.10 -4.68 12.22
N THR A 171 -15.86 -5.85 12.79
CA THR A 171 -15.46 -7.04 12.06
C THR A 171 -16.62 -7.61 11.27
N LEU A 172 -16.35 -8.33 10.18
CA LEU A 172 -17.40 -9.02 9.44
C LEU A 172 -18.17 -10.02 10.34
N ASN A 173 -17.49 -10.63 11.32
CA ASN A 173 -18.11 -11.49 12.33
C ASN A 173 -19.13 -10.77 13.21
N ASP A 174 -18.99 -9.46 13.44
CA ASP A 174 -20.00 -8.69 14.18
C ASP A 174 -21.34 -8.60 13.43
N TYR A 175 -21.33 -8.83 12.11
CA TYR A 175 -22.52 -8.84 11.27
C TYR A 175 -23.07 -10.25 11.06
N ILE A 176 -22.23 -11.17 10.56
CA ILE A 176 -22.65 -12.49 10.05
C ILE A 176 -21.94 -13.68 10.73
N GLY A 177 -21.20 -13.44 11.83
CA GLY A 177 -20.41 -14.49 12.50
C GLY A 177 -21.24 -15.54 13.25
N ASP A 178 -22.52 -15.27 13.47
CA ASP A 178 -23.51 -16.22 14.01
C ASP A 178 -24.09 -17.16 12.93
N GLY A 179 -23.67 -16.99 11.66
CA GLY A 179 -24.17 -17.77 10.52
C GLY A 179 -25.50 -17.27 9.98
N GLU A 180 -25.99 -16.11 10.43
CA GLU A 180 -27.20 -15.47 9.93
C GLU A 180 -26.85 -14.33 8.97
N ALA A 181 -27.72 -14.08 7.98
CA ALA A 181 -27.58 -12.91 7.12
C ALA A 181 -27.77 -11.61 7.91
N ALA A 182 -27.15 -10.53 7.42
CA ALA A 182 -27.27 -9.21 8.02
C ALA A 182 -27.56 -8.16 6.94
N VAL A 183 -28.67 -7.44 7.09
CA VAL A 183 -28.99 -6.26 6.28
C VAL A 183 -28.83 -5.04 7.16
N ILE A 184 -28.12 -4.02 6.67
CA ILE A 184 -28.06 -2.70 7.31
C ILE A 184 -28.47 -1.62 6.31
N ILE A 185 -29.09 -0.56 6.83
CA ILE A 185 -29.54 0.59 6.05
C ILE A 185 -28.73 1.80 6.50
N VAL A 186 -28.04 2.44 5.56
CA VAL A 186 -27.34 3.71 5.77
C VAL A 186 -28.16 4.81 5.10
N VAL A 187 -28.49 5.87 5.83
CA VAL A 187 -29.36 6.96 5.34
C VAL A 187 -28.59 8.27 5.19
N GLU A 188 -28.76 8.91 4.03
CA GLU A 188 -28.22 10.22 3.68
C GLU A 188 -29.32 11.08 3.00
N PRO A 189 -30.22 11.71 3.79
CA PRO A 189 -31.29 12.54 3.25
C PRO A 189 -30.77 13.76 2.47
N SER A 190 -31.40 14.04 1.33
CA SER A 190 -31.07 15.19 0.46
C SER A 190 -31.71 16.50 0.96
N GLY A 191 -32.75 16.40 1.78
CA GLY A 191 -33.46 17.54 2.35
C GLY A 191 -32.74 18.16 3.55
N GLU A 192 -32.77 19.49 3.65
CA GLU A 192 -32.29 20.19 4.84
C GLU A 192 -33.23 19.98 6.04
N ASN A 193 -32.68 19.85 7.25
CA ASN A 193 -33.42 19.69 8.51
C ASN A 193 -34.19 18.37 8.68
N ILE A 194 -33.88 17.34 7.90
CA ILE A 194 -34.35 15.98 8.17
C ILE A 194 -33.67 15.48 9.46
N LYS A 195 -34.46 15.07 10.44
CA LYS A 195 -33.95 14.57 11.71
C LYS A 195 -33.56 13.10 11.57
N SER A 196 -32.37 12.88 11.03
CA SER A 196 -31.83 11.53 10.80
C SER A 196 -31.76 10.69 12.07
N ASP A 197 -31.51 11.34 13.22
CA ASP A 197 -31.44 10.68 14.53
C ASP A 197 -32.75 10.00 14.95
N GLU A 198 -33.90 10.51 14.50
CA GLU A 198 -35.21 9.90 14.79
C GLU A 198 -35.41 8.58 14.02
N PHE A 199 -34.57 8.29 13.03
CA PHE A 199 -34.60 7.05 12.25
C PHE A 199 -33.61 5.99 12.76
N ILE A 200 -32.77 6.33 13.72
CA ILE A 200 -31.69 5.46 14.18
C ILE A 200 -32.21 4.39 15.13
N GLY A 201 -31.85 3.14 14.85
CA GLY A 201 -32.20 1.98 15.67
C GLY A 201 -32.69 0.80 14.82
N GLU A 202 -32.53 -0.41 15.34
CA GLU A 202 -32.99 -1.65 14.67
C GLU A 202 -32.40 -1.83 13.25
N GLY A 203 -31.12 -1.51 13.04
CA GLY A 203 -30.40 -1.73 11.77
C GLY A 203 -30.43 -0.59 10.75
N VAL A 204 -30.91 0.59 11.15
CA VAL A 204 -30.83 1.85 10.39
C VAL A 204 -29.80 2.78 11.02
N TYR A 205 -28.93 3.35 10.18
CA TYR A 205 -27.76 4.14 10.57
C TYR A 205 -27.67 5.43 9.74
N PRO A 206 -27.28 6.57 10.34
CA PRO A 206 -26.97 7.76 9.56
C PRO A 206 -25.63 7.56 8.82
N ALA A 207 -25.44 8.24 7.69
CA ALA A 207 -24.18 8.21 6.93
C ALA A 207 -22.94 8.57 7.77
N THR A 208 -23.11 9.36 8.84
CA THR A 208 -22.03 9.68 9.79
C THR A 208 -21.49 8.46 10.54
N CYS A 209 -22.30 7.42 10.74
CA CYS A 209 -21.87 6.15 11.34
C CYS A 209 -21.19 5.21 10.33
N PHE A 210 -21.33 5.47 9.02
CA PHE A 210 -20.67 4.73 7.95
C PHE A 210 -19.79 5.68 7.11
N PRO A 211 -18.73 6.26 7.70
CA PRO A 211 -17.94 7.28 7.03
C PRO A 211 -17.21 6.69 5.82
N VAL A 212 -17.60 7.12 4.62
CA VAL A 212 -17.02 6.68 3.34
C VAL A 212 -16.56 7.87 2.52
N TYR A 213 -15.35 7.78 1.97
CA TYR A 213 -14.92 8.70 0.92
C TYR A 213 -15.57 8.30 -0.40
N ASN A 214 -16.42 9.17 -0.95
CA ASN A 214 -17.11 8.95 -2.21
C ASN A 214 -17.05 10.22 -3.07
N SER A 215 -16.34 10.17 -4.20
CA SER A 215 -16.20 11.30 -5.12
C SER A 215 -15.97 10.82 -6.55
N TYR A 216 -17.00 10.95 -7.39
CA TYR A 216 -16.96 10.57 -8.81
C TYR A 216 -16.06 11.50 -9.65
N ALA A 217 -15.60 11.00 -10.78
CA ALA A 217 -14.70 11.73 -11.70
C ALA A 217 -15.44 12.77 -12.56
N ASN A 218 -16.76 12.64 -12.73
CA ASN A 218 -17.61 13.52 -13.54
C ASN A 218 -17.12 13.70 -14.99
N THR A 219 -16.81 12.58 -15.65
CA THR A 219 -16.22 12.59 -17.00
C THR A 219 -16.69 11.40 -17.82
N ASN A 220 -16.76 11.58 -19.14
CA ASN A 220 -16.97 10.49 -20.10
C ASN A 220 -15.65 9.91 -20.64
N ASP A 221 -14.51 10.45 -20.20
CA ASP A 221 -13.17 10.02 -20.62
C ASP A 221 -12.63 8.92 -19.68
N LEU A 222 -12.31 7.77 -20.27
CA LEU A 222 -11.87 6.59 -19.55
C LEU A 222 -10.53 6.81 -18.81
N ASP A 223 -9.54 7.39 -19.48
CA ASP A 223 -8.21 7.56 -18.90
C ASP A 223 -8.23 8.61 -17.78
N VAL A 224 -9.05 9.66 -17.95
CA VAL A 224 -9.28 10.66 -16.90
C VAL A 224 -9.93 10.03 -15.67
N MET A 225 -10.98 9.21 -15.85
CA MET A 225 -11.64 8.52 -14.74
C MET A 225 -10.67 7.56 -14.02
N ILE A 226 -9.93 6.72 -14.76
CA ILE A 226 -8.94 5.80 -14.18
C ILE A 226 -7.93 6.57 -13.34
N LYS A 227 -7.34 7.63 -13.89
CA LYS A 227 -6.31 8.41 -13.20
C LYS A 227 -6.89 9.06 -11.94
N ASP A 228 -8.04 9.72 -12.06
CA ASP A 228 -8.71 10.41 -10.95
C ASP A 228 -9.00 9.46 -9.78
N GLN A 229 -9.63 8.31 -10.06
CA GLN A 229 -10.03 7.37 -9.04
C GLN A 229 -8.84 6.69 -8.34
N LEU A 230 -7.80 6.32 -9.10
CA LEU A 230 -6.58 5.75 -8.51
C LEU A 230 -5.76 6.79 -7.71
N ASP A 231 -5.75 8.06 -8.14
CA ASP A 231 -5.10 9.14 -7.38
C ASP A 231 -5.84 9.42 -6.06
N LYS A 232 -7.18 9.48 -6.10
CA LYS A 232 -8.01 9.60 -4.89
C LYS A 232 -7.78 8.42 -3.95
N MET A 233 -7.76 7.19 -4.45
CA MET A 233 -7.48 6.00 -3.64
C MET A 233 -6.14 6.10 -2.93
N ARG A 234 -5.06 6.42 -3.67
CA ARG A 234 -3.72 6.57 -3.10
C ARG A 234 -3.61 7.66 -2.05
N LYS A 235 -4.40 8.73 -2.20
CA LYS A 235 -4.40 9.86 -1.28
C LYS A 235 -5.18 9.56 0.00
N GLU A 236 -6.34 8.93 -0.11
CA GLU A 236 -7.28 8.79 0.99
C GLU A 236 -7.13 7.45 1.72
N LYS A 237 -6.74 6.36 1.03
CA LYS A 237 -6.44 5.04 1.61
C LYS A 237 -4.94 4.85 1.79
N THR A 238 -4.43 5.29 2.95
CA THR A 238 -3.00 5.23 3.28
C THR A 238 -2.63 4.15 4.29
N SER A 239 -3.63 3.51 4.92
CA SER A 239 -3.49 2.33 5.78
C SER A 239 -4.70 1.41 5.66
N PRO A 240 -4.59 0.12 6.04
CA PRO A 240 -5.72 -0.82 6.03
C PRO A 240 -6.90 -0.33 6.87
N GLU A 241 -6.64 0.21 8.07
CA GLU A 241 -7.63 0.72 9.03
C GLU A 241 -8.01 2.19 8.77
N GLY A 242 -7.43 2.79 7.72
CA GLY A 242 -7.69 4.15 7.29
C GLY A 242 -9.14 4.34 6.84
N SER A 243 -9.48 5.56 6.40
CA SER A 243 -10.83 5.91 5.96
C SER A 243 -11.37 4.91 4.93
N TYR A 244 -12.64 4.55 5.09
CA TYR A 244 -13.35 3.65 4.18
C TYR A 244 -13.41 4.31 2.79
N PHE A 245 -12.92 3.64 1.75
CA PHE A 245 -12.79 4.23 0.42
C PHE A 245 -13.68 3.53 -0.61
N LEU A 246 -14.52 4.30 -1.30
CA LEU A 246 -15.33 3.84 -2.41
C LEU A 246 -14.67 4.29 -3.73
N LEU A 247 -14.28 3.31 -4.55
CA LEU A 247 -13.76 3.53 -5.90
C LEU A 247 -14.93 3.66 -6.86
N SER A 248 -15.24 4.90 -7.26
CA SER A 248 -16.34 5.22 -8.18
C SER A 248 -15.90 4.97 -9.62
N TRP A 249 -16.07 3.73 -10.10
CA TRP A 249 -15.66 3.30 -11.43
C TRP A 249 -16.76 3.50 -12.48
N THR A 250 -17.29 4.72 -12.53
CA THR A 250 -18.40 5.10 -13.39
C THR A 250 -18.00 6.25 -14.32
N LEU A 251 -18.52 6.22 -15.55
CA LEU A 251 -18.35 7.28 -16.54
C LEU A 251 -19.65 8.05 -16.68
N THR A 252 -19.56 9.38 -16.69
CA THR A 252 -20.70 10.29 -16.80
C THR A 252 -20.93 10.66 -18.26
N GLN A 253 -22.14 10.48 -18.80
CA GLN A 253 -22.44 10.91 -20.17
C GLN A 253 -22.26 12.42 -20.34
N SER A 254 -21.72 12.84 -21.47
CA SER A 254 -21.76 14.24 -21.89
C SER A 254 -23.15 14.65 -22.38
N ALA A 255 -23.44 15.96 -22.40
CA ALA A 255 -24.71 16.50 -22.94
C ALA A 255 -25.02 15.99 -24.37
N SER A 256 -24.00 15.83 -25.21
CA SER A 256 -24.16 15.27 -26.56
C SER A 256 -24.57 13.78 -26.54
N GLN A 257 -24.00 13.00 -25.63
CA GLN A 257 -24.32 11.58 -25.49
C GLN A 257 -25.73 11.39 -24.92
N ILE A 258 -26.10 12.17 -23.90
CA ILE A 258 -27.45 12.15 -23.30
C ILE A 258 -28.53 12.40 -24.35
N THR A 259 -28.32 13.36 -25.25
CA THR A 259 -29.32 13.78 -26.25
C THR A 259 -29.36 12.91 -27.50
N THR A 260 -28.32 12.11 -27.76
CA THR A 260 -28.20 11.32 -29.01
C THR A 260 -28.09 9.81 -28.78
N CYS A 261 -28.05 9.32 -27.54
CA CYS A 261 -27.96 7.88 -27.29
C CYS A 261 -29.20 7.10 -27.76
N ALA A 262 -30.39 7.72 -27.70
CA ALA A 262 -31.63 7.06 -28.12
C ALA A 262 -31.68 6.82 -29.63
N THR A 263 -30.84 7.53 -30.41
CA THR A 263 -30.71 7.33 -31.87
C THR A 263 -29.52 6.44 -32.23
N GLY A 264 -28.77 5.95 -31.24
CA GLY A 264 -27.57 5.13 -31.43
C GLY A 264 -26.31 5.92 -31.84
N LEU A 265 -26.37 7.25 -31.89
CA LEU A 265 -25.23 8.11 -32.23
C LEU A 265 -24.36 8.42 -30.99
N GLY A 266 -24.97 8.52 -29.82
CA GLY A 266 -24.29 8.67 -28.53
C GLY A 266 -24.16 7.33 -27.81
N LYS A 267 -23.10 7.17 -27.01
CA LYS A 267 -22.97 6.02 -26.10
C LYS A 267 -24.01 6.14 -24.97
N SER A 268 -24.72 5.05 -24.69
CA SER A 268 -25.56 4.91 -23.50
C SER A 268 -24.72 4.84 -22.21
N ILE A 269 -25.37 4.93 -21.05
CA ILE A 269 -24.71 4.68 -19.76
C ILE A 269 -24.10 3.28 -19.73
N LEU A 270 -24.84 2.26 -20.18
CA LEU A 270 -24.35 0.89 -20.24
C LEU A 270 -23.14 0.72 -21.18
N ASP A 271 -23.12 1.39 -22.34
CA ASP A 271 -21.95 1.36 -23.25
C ASP A 271 -20.70 1.97 -22.61
N LEU A 272 -20.87 3.04 -21.82
CA LEU A 272 -19.77 3.66 -21.09
C LEU A 272 -19.30 2.77 -19.94
N ALA A 273 -20.22 2.16 -19.21
CA ALA A 273 -19.92 1.24 -18.12
C ALA A 273 -19.19 -0.01 -18.60
N GLU A 274 -19.60 -0.60 -19.73
CA GLU A 274 -18.88 -1.73 -20.35
C GLU A 274 -17.44 -1.36 -20.71
N ASN A 275 -17.24 -0.15 -21.28
CA ASN A 275 -15.91 0.36 -21.58
C ASN A 275 -15.05 0.57 -20.33
N ALA A 276 -15.64 1.09 -19.25
CA ALA A 276 -14.96 1.25 -17.96
C ALA A 276 -14.60 -0.11 -17.35
N ASN A 277 -15.56 -1.02 -17.26
CA ASN A 277 -15.41 -2.34 -16.64
C ASN A 277 -14.37 -3.21 -17.37
N ALA A 278 -14.28 -3.12 -18.70
CA ALA A 278 -13.26 -3.84 -19.48
C ALA A 278 -11.81 -3.48 -19.06
N SER A 279 -11.59 -2.30 -18.48
CA SER A 279 -10.28 -1.87 -17.99
C SER A 279 -10.05 -2.13 -16.50
N LEU A 280 -11.11 -2.41 -15.74
CA LEU A 280 -11.11 -2.38 -14.27
C LEU A 280 -10.04 -3.31 -13.67
N ASN A 281 -10.06 -4.60 -14.02
CA ASN A 281 -9.12 -5.58 -13.48
C ASN A 281 -7.65 -5.22 -13.79
N ALA A 282 -7.36 -4.89 -15.06
CA ALA A 282 -6.01 -4.58 -15.52
C ALA A 282 -5.44 -3.29 -14.91
N LYS A 283 -6.29 -2.37 -14.42
CA LYS A 283 -5.88 -1.08 -13.86
C LYS A 283 -5.91 -1.06 -12.34
N LEU A 284 -6.92 -1.65 -11.73
CA LEU A 284 -7.11 -1.61 -10.28
C LEU A 284 -6.20 -2.60 -9.56
N LEU A 285 -6.12 -3.86 -10.01
CA LEU A 285 -5.37 -4.89 -9.28
C LEU A 285 -3.89 -4.51 -9.09
N PRO A 286 -3.16 -4.00 -10.11
CA PRO A 286 -1.77 -3.58 -9.93
C PRO A 286 -1.60 -2.30 -9.07
N ALA A 287 -2.68 -1.55 -8.86
CA ALA A 287 -2.67 -0.35 -8.02
C ALA A 287 -2.94 -0.65 -6.54
N CYS A 288 -3.36 -1.88 -6.22
CA CYS A 288 -3.69 -2.30 -4.86
C CYS A 288 -2.47 -2.89 -4.12
N ASN A 289 -2.42 -2.68 -2.81
CA ASN A 289 -1.53 -3.36 -1.86
C ASN A 289 -2.17 -3.33 -0.45
N LYS A 290 -1.50 -3.89 0.57
CA LYS A 290 -2.02 -3.93 1.96
C LYS A 290 -2.55 -2.61 2.49
N THR A 291 -1.90 -1.50 2.19
CA THR A 291 -2.25 -0.20 2.78
C THR A 291 -3.09 0.67 1.86
N CYS A 292 -3.22 0.30 0.59
CA CYS A 292 -3.91 1.09 -0.43
C CYS A 292 -4.73 0.16 -1.34
N PHE A 293 -6.03 0.08 -1.09
CA PHE A 293 -7.01 -0.68 -1.86
C PHE A 293 -8.41 -0.10 -1.61
N PRO A 294 -9.39 -0.31 -2.49
CA PRO A 294 -10.74 0.18 -2.25
C PRO A 294 -11.51 -0.74 -1.32
N ASN A 295 -12.31 -0.17 -0.44
CA ASN A 295 -13.26 -0.94 0.36
C ASN A 295 -14.51 -1.30 -0.43
N ILE A 296 -14.96 -0.42 -1.33
CA ILE A 296 -16.05 -0.70 -2.27
C ILE A 296 -15.55 -0.46 -3.69
N VAL A 297 -15.64 -1.48 -4.55
CA VAL A 297 -15.50 -1.34 -6.00
C VAL A 297 -16.89 -1.07 -6.56
N TYR A 298 -17.15 0.16 -6.98
CA TYR A 298 -18.49 0.66 -7.25
C TYR A 298 -18.71 0.90 -8.75
N ILE A 299 -19.61 0.13 -9.36
CA ILE A 299 -19.72 0.02 -10.82
C ILE A 299 -21.15 0.22 -11.35
N ASP A 300 -21.22 0.51 -12.65
CA ASP A 300 -22.41 0.36 -13.50
C ASP A 300 -22.32 -0.96 -14.31
N ALA A 301 -23.45 -1.38 -14.89
CA ALA A 301 -23.58 -2.50 -15.83
C ALA A 301 -23.05 -3.85 -15.33
N ILE A 302 -23.28 -4.20 -14.06
CA ILE A 302 -22.92 -5.52 -13.53
C ILE A 302 -23.62 -6.64 -14.33
N ASN A 303 -22.85 -7.66 -14.72
CA ASN A 303 -23.30 -8.84 -15.45
C ASN A 303 -22.31 -10.00 -15.27
N GLU A 304 -22.64 -11.15 -15.83
CA GLU A 304 -21.83 -12.38 -15.76
C GLU A 304 -20.42 -12.23 -16.37
N ASP A 305 -20.24 -11.34 -17.35
CA ASP A 305 -18.97 -11.13 -18.05
C ASP A 305 -18.05 -10.12 -17.35
N THR A 306 -18.52 -9.43 -16.31
CA THR A 306 -17.77 -8.31 -15.71
C THR A 306 -16.60 -8.77 -14.83
N ASP A 307 -16.55 -10.03 -14.39
CA ASP A 307 -15.48 -10.67 -13.56
C ASP A 307 -15.05 -9.84 -12.32
N VAL A 308 -15.94 -8.96 -11.81
CA VAL A 308 -15.57 -8.01 -10.75
C VAL A 308 -15.51 -8.67 -9.38
N ILE A 309 -16.35 -9.68 -9.14
CA ILE A 309 -16.27 -10.44 -7.89
C ILE A 309 -14.93 -11.17 -7.79
N ASP A 310 -14.45 -11.79 -8.86
CA ASP A 310 -13.11 -12.40 -8.92
C ASP A 310 -12.02 -11.37 -8.61
N LEU A 311 -12.12 -10.14 -9.13
CA LEU A 311 -11.20 -9.05 -8.80
C LEU A 311 -11.24 -8.68 -7.32
N VAL A 312 -12.44 -8.48 -6.75
CA VAL A 312 -12.64 -8.19 -5.33
C VAL A 312 -12.04 -9.29 -4.46
N MET A 313 -12.26 -10.56 -4.83
CA MET A 313 -11.70 -11.70 -4.13
C MET A 313 -10.18 -11.78 -4.27
N LYS A 314 -9.61 -11.45 -5.44
CA LYS A 314 -8.14 -11.35 -5.63
C LYS A 314 -7.55 -10.24 -4.76
N ILE A 315 -8.23 -9.10 -4.62
CA ILE A 315 -7.81 -8.03 -3.71
C ILE A 315 -7.81 -8.57 -2.28
N ASN A 316 -8.92 -9.13 -1.79
CA ASN A 316 -9.02 -9.69 -0.43
C ASN A 316 -7.99 -10.81 -0.17
N ASP A 317 -7.76 -11.70 -1.13
CA ASP A 317 -6.79 -12.80 -1.04
C ASP A 317 -5.34 -12.28 -1.04
N SER A 318 -5.04 -11.19 -1.76
CA SER A 318 -3.73 -10.52 -1.68
C SER A 318 -3.48 -9.91 -0.29
N LEU A 319 -4.54 -9.41 0.37
CA LEU A 319 -4.48 -8.93 1.75
C LEU A 319 -4.29 -10.08 2.77
N GLU A 320 -4.74 -11.30 2.45
CA GLU A 320 -4.60 -12.50 3.28
C GLU A 320 -3.25 -13.23 3.09
N LYS A 321 -2.80 -13.42 1.85
CA LYS A 321 -1.58 -14.20 1.54
C LYS A 321 -0.33 -13.55 2.08
N GLU A 322 -0.26 -12.23 2.07
CA GLU A 322 0.81 -11.52 2.76
C GLU A 322 0.71 -11.59 4.31
N ASN A 323 -0.36 -12.14 4.91
CA ASN A 323 -0.50 -12.36 6.35
C ASN A 323 -0.37 -13.84 6.77
N LYS A 324 -0.75 -14.80 5.92
CA LYS A 324 -0.63 -16.25 6.22
C LYS A 324 0.66 -16.92 5.68
N ASP A 325 1.30 -16.38 4.63
CA ASP A 325 2.55 -16.93 4.07
C ASP A 325 3.82 -16.20 4.56
N MET A 326 3.70 -15.30 5.54
CA MET A 326 4.77 -14.38 5.98
C MET A 326 5.27 -14.59 7.42
N GLU A 327 5.11 -15.77 8.02
CA GLU A 327 6.06 -16.12 9.08
C GLU A 327 7.41 -16.49 8.42
N VAL A 328 8.08 -15.48 7.86
CA VAL A 328 9.47 -15.56 7.45
C VAL A 328 10.27 -15.63 8.74
N THR A 329 10.47 -16.85 9.24
CA THR A 329 11.49 -17.09 10.27
C THR A 329 12.86 -17.08 9.57
N PRO A 330 13.78 -16.17 9.94
CA PRO A 330 15.16 -16.22 9.46
C PRO A 330 15.74 -17.62 9.69
N GLN A 331 16.26 -18.24 8.64
CA GLN A 331 16.92 -19.54 8.73
C GLN A 331 18.43 -19.34 8.76
N GLU A 332 19.08 -19.87 9.79
CA GLU A 332 20.53 -19.93 9.82
C GLU A 332 21.02 -21.03 8.87
N ILE A 333 21.86 -20.64 7.93
CA ILE A 333 22.55 -21.51 7.00
C ILE A 333 24.06 -21.39 7.20
N LYS A 334 24.81 -22.32 6.61
CA LYS A 334 26.26 -22.21 6.50
C LYS A 334 26.68 -22.11 5.05
N TYR A 335 27.70 -21.30 4.77
CA TYR A 335 28.31 -21.22 3.45
C TYR A 335 29.83 -21.40 3.55
N PRO A 336 30.46 -22.02 2.53
CA PRO A 336 31.90 -22.18 2.49
C PRO A 336 32.58 -20.89 2.01
N THR A 337 33.67 -20.51 2.67
CA THR A 337 34.57 -19.42 2.28
C THR A 337 35.71 -19.92 1.38
N ALA A 338 36.54 -19.01 0.86
CA ALA A 338 37.71 -19.34 0.03
C ALA A 338 38.71 -20.30 0.69
N ASP A 339 38.89 -20.20 2.01
CA ASP A 339 39.83 -21.01 2.79
C ASP A 339 39.20 -22.32 3.32
N GLY A 340 37.94 -22.59 2.99
CA GLY A 340 37.21 -23.77 3.42
C GLY A 340 36.56 -23.65 4.80
N THR A 341 36.63 -22.49 5.45
CA THR A 341 35.86 -22.20 6.67
C THR A 341 34.37 -22.19 6.33
N GLU A 342 33.54 -22.77 7.21
CA GLU A 342 32.09 -22.62 7.12
C GLU A 342 31.64 -21.51 8.06
N LEU A 343 31.01 -20.48 7.49
CA LEU A 343 30.47 -19.36 8.24
C LEU A 343 28.95 -19.33 8.26
N PRO A 344 28.34 -18.84 9.35
CA PRO A 344 26.90 -18.71 9.43
C PRO A 344 26.39 -17.50 8.62
N ALA A 345 25.19 -17.63 8.10
CA ALA A 345 24.41 -16.54 7.52
C ALA A 345 22.93 -16.75 7.84
N LEU A 346 22.16 -15.66 7.93
CA LEU A 346 20.71 -15.73 8.04
C LEU A 346 20.07 -15.50 6.67
N VAL A 347 19.14 -16.36 6.30
CA VAL A 347 18.36 -16.24 5.06
C VAL A 347 16.89 -16.09 5.38
N GLY A 348 16.27 -15.06 4.80
CA GLY A 348 14.82 -14.97 4.68
C GLY A 348 14.37 -15.43 3.31
N TYR A 349 13.50 -16.45 3.26
CA TYR A 349 12.94 -16.98 2.03
C TYR A 349 11.52 -17.48 2.26
N VAL A 350 10.60 -17.16 1.35
CA VAL A 350 9.25 -17.74 1.34
C VAL A 350 9.29 -19.10 0.65
N LYS A 351 8.91 -20.15 1.37
CA LYS A 351 8.92 -21.53 0.85
C LYS A 351 8.16 -21.63 -0.49
N ASP A 352 8.72 -22.40 -1.43
CA ASP A 352 8.16 -22.65 -2.76
C ASP A 352 8.07 -21.41 -3.69
N SER A 353 8.55 -20.25 -3.25
CA SER A 353 8.66 -19.05 -4.08
C SER A 353 9.84 -19.10 -5.05
N LYS A 354 9.80 -18.25 -6.09
CA LYS A 354 10.88 -18.09 -7.08
C LYS A 354 11.35 -16.63 -7.10
N PRO A 355 12.11 -16.19 -6.08
CA PRO A 355 12.46 -14.79 -5.93
C PRO A 355 13.32 -14.34 -7.11
N GLY A 356 12.99 -13.15 -7.64
CA GLY A 356 13.76 -12.46 -8.68
C GLY A 356 14.82 -11.52 -8.12
N ARG A 357 14.80 -11.27 -6.80
CA ARG A 357 15.65 -10.28 -6.13
C ARG A 357 16.30 -10.89 -4.89
N LEU A 358 17.52 -10.44 -4.59
CA LEU A 358 18.24 -10.76 -3.36
C LEU A 358 18.73 -9.47 -2.71
N ILE A 359 18.42 -9.28 -1.42
CA ILE A 359 18.99 -8.22 -0.59
C ILE A 359 20.04 -8.85 0.32
N ILE A 360 21.24 -8.27 0.33
CA ILE A 360 22.34 -8.70 1.19
C ILE A 360 22.61 -7.62 2.23
N PHE A 361 22.56 -8.00 3.49
CA PHE A 361 22.81 -7.14 4.63
C PHE A 361 24.24 -7.30 5.13
N CYS A 362 24.96 -6.18 5.20
CA CYS A 362 26.34 -6.10 5.65
C CYS A 362 26.44 -5.36 6.99
N HIS A 363 26.77 -6.08 8.07
CA HIS A 363 26.84 -5.54 9.43
C HIS A 363 28.09 -4.68 9.69
N GLY A 364 28.06 -3.91 10.78
CA GLY A 364 29.13 -3.05 11.26
C GLY A 364 30.20 -3.76 12.11
N HIS A 365 31.08 -2.96 12.70
CA HIS A 365 32.21 -3.43 13.51
C HIS A 365 31.74 -4.13 14.79
N THR A 366 32.30 -5.30 15.12
CA THR A 366 31.92 -6.13 16.29
C THR A 366 30.46 -6.60 16.32
N GLU A 367 29.76 -6.52 15.19
CA GLU A 367 28.40 -7.04 14.99
C GLU A 367 28.45 -8.40 14.28
N ASN A 368 27.30 -9.05 14.12
CA ASN A 368 27.14 -10.25 13.27
C ASN A 368 25.76 -10.21 12.58
N MET A 369 25.43 -11.26 11.81
CA MET A 369 24.16 -11.36 11.06
C MET A 369 22.88 -11.06 11.87
N HIS A 370 22.84 -11.31 13.19
CA HIS A 370 21.63 -11.16 14.01
C HIS A 370 21.21 -9.70 14.25
N VAL A 371 22.07 -8.72 13.98
CA VAL A 371 21.62 -7.31 13.99
C VAL A 371 20.53 -7.03 12.95
N PHE A 372 20.36 -7.93 11.97
CA PHE A 372 19.34 -7.87 10.93
C PHE A 372 18.13 -8.78 11.18
N ASP A 373 17.98 -9.40 12.35
CA ASP A 373 16.84 -10.30 12.66
C ASP A 373 15.48 -9.63 12.38
N LYS A 374 15.35 -8.33 12.66
CA LYS A 374 14.13 -7.54 12.40
C LYS A 374 13.99 -7.07 10.95
N TYR A 375 15.09 -7.02 10.20
CA TYR A 375 15.11 -6.58 8.81
C TYR A 375 14.66 -7.71 7.89
N ILE A 376 15.09 -8.94 8.18
CA ILE A 376 14.79 -10.12 7.36
C ILE A 376 13.28 -10.29 7.10
N PRO A 377 12.39 -10.37 8.10
CA PRO A 377 10.96 -10.51 7.84
C PRO A 377 10.34 -9.26 7.22
N GLU A 378 10.93 -8.07 7.40
CA GLU A 378 10.45 -6.83 6.79
C GLU A 378 10.69 -6.78 5.27
N PHE A 379 11.77 -7.40 4.78
CA PHE A 379 12.24 -7.29 3.39
C PHE A 379 12.13 -8.59 2.59
N THR A 380 11.62 -9.67 3.19
CA THR A 380 11.43 -10.95 2.51
C THR A 380 9.99 -11.09 2.05
N ASP A 381 9.80 -11.38 0.76
CA ASP A 381 8.51 -11.67 0.15
C ASP A 381 8.67 -12.73 -0.97
N VAL A 382 7.59 -13.05 -1.68
CA VAL A 382 7.60 -14.07 -2.75
C VAL A 382 8.52 -13.73 -3.95
N ASN A 383 8.90 -12.47 -4.11
CA ASN A 383 9.77 -11.96 -5.15
C ASN A 383 11.18 -11.60 -4.64
N THR A 384 11.35 -11.45 -3.33
CA THR A 384 12.56 -10.90 -2.69
C THR A 384 13.06 -11.82 -1.59
N MET A 385 14.28 -12.31 -1.75
CA MET A 385 15.01 -13.06 -0.73
C MET A 385 15.96 -12.13 0.04
N THR A 386 16.23 -12.43 1.29
CA THR A 386 17.22 -11.69 2.10
C THR A 386 18.35 -12.60 2.58
N LEU A 387 19.54 -12.02 2.75
CA LEU A 387 20.74 -12.69 3.24
C LEU A 387 21.51 -11.74 4.17
N ALA A 388 21.66 -12.08 5.44
CA ALA A 388 22.57 -11.39 6.35
C ALA A 388 23.80 -12.27 6.59
N VAL A 389 24.99 -11.73 6.34
CA VAL A 389 26.24 -12.51 6.31
C VAL A 389 27.06 -12.20 7.55
N THR A 390 27.51 -13.22 8.29
CA THR A 390 28.61 -13.08 9.25
C THR A 390 29.91 -13.33 8.53
N TYR A 391 30.93 -12.52 8.80
CA TYR A 391 32.23 -12.58 8.13
C TYR A 391 33.28 -13.34 8.95
N ARG A 392 34.41 -13.68 8.32
CA ARG A 392 35.60 -14.15 9.05
C ARG A 392 36.15 -12.98 9.87
N ASN A 393 36.51 -13.25 11.13
CA ASN A 393 37.02 -12.26 12.08
C ASN A 393 36.03 -11.10 12.32
N ASP A 394 34.74 -11.42 12.46
CA ASP A 394 33.64 -10.46 12.73
C ASP A 394 33.79 -9.72 14.08
N ASP A 395 34.65 -10.22 14.96
CA ASP A 395 35.10 -9.58 16.19
C ASP A 395 36.16 -8.47 15.97
N LYS A 396 36.60 -8.23 14.72
CA LYS A 396 37.60 -7.23 14.31
C LYS A 396 37.11 -6.38 13.13
N PHE A 397 38.04 -5.76 12.39
CA PHE A 397 37.79 -4.94 11.20
C PHE A 397 38.19 -5.59 9.83
N PRO A 398 37.56 -6.70 9.40
CA PRO A 398 38.04 -7.54 8.28
C PRO A 398 37.51 -7.09 6.91
N VAL A 399 37.91 -5.93 6.40
CA VAL A 399 37.28 -5.36 5.19
C VAL A 399 37.42 -6.27 3.97
N LEU A 400 38.61 -6.78 3.68
CA LEU A 400 38.80 -7.62 2.49
C LEU A 400 38.24 -9.02 2.68
N ALA A 401 38.51 -9.66 3.82
CA ALA A 401 37.99 -11.00 4.09
C ALA A 401 36.44 -11.01 4.13
N GLY A 402 35.83 -10.01 4.76
CA GLY A 402 34.37 -9.85 4.76
C GLY A 402 33.79 -9.58 3.37
N ALA A 403 34.48 -8.80 2.54
CA ALA A 403 34.06 -8.57 1.16
C ALA A 403 34.07 -9.87 0.33
N GLU A 404 35.10 -10.70 0.50
CA GLU A 404 35.13 -12.04 -0.10
C GLU A 404 33.96 -12.89 0.41
N ASP A 405 33.72 -12.90 1.72
CA ASP A 405 32.69 -13.71 2.35
C ASP A 405 31.28 -13.35 1.85
N VAL A 406 30.99 -12.06 1.65
CA VAL A 406 29.76 -11.60 0.99
C VAL A 406 29.63 -12.16 -0.43
N ILE A 407 30.72 -12.22 -1.20
CA ILE A 407 30.72 -12.76 -2.56
C ILE A 407 30.52 -14.29 -2.55
N TYR A 408 31.16 -15.01 -1.62
CA TYR A 408 30.99 -16.45 -1.49
C TYR A 408 29.57 -16.82 -1.03
N ALA A 409 29.04 -16.13 -0.01
CA ALA A 409 27.69 -16.34 0.49
C ALA A 409 26.64 -16.08 -0.60
N SER A 410 26.76 -14.95 -1.32
CA SER A 410 25.86 -14.65 -2.44
C SER A 410 25.96 -15.66 -3.58
N THR A 411 27.16 -16.13 -3.91
CA THR A 411 27.35 -17.16 -4.94
C THR A 411 26.71 -18.49 -4.54
N ALA A 412 26.82 -18.91 -3.27
CA ALA A 412 26.17 -20.11 -2.76
C ALA A 412 24.64 -20.00 -2.89
N ILE A 413 24.08 -18.84 -2.56
CA ILE A 413 22.66 -18.54 -2.69
C ILE A 413 22.21 -18.57 -4.15
N LEU A 414 22.91 -17.90 -5.07
CA LEU A 414 22.55 -17.88 -6.48
C LEU A 414 22.58 -19.27 -7.14
N LYS A 415 23.45 -20.18 -6.65
CA LYS A 415 23.48 -21.57 -7.11
C LYS A 415 22.21 -22.33 -6.74
N GLN A 416 21.66 -22.06 -5.56
CA GLN A 416 20.44 -22.69 -5.07
C GLN A 416 19.18 -22.03 -5.66
N TYR A 417 19.22 -20.72 -5.90
CA TYR A 417 18.10 -19.92 -6.38
C TYR A 417 18.44 -19.20 -7.69
N PRO A 418 18.50 -19.92 -8.83
CA PRO A 418 18.89 -19.36 -10.11
C PRO A 418 17.89 -18.34 -10.67
N SER A 419 16.70 -18.21 -10.08
CA SER A 419 15.69 -17.20 -10.43
C SER A 419 16.07 -15.78 -10.02
N VAL A 420 17.02 -15.62 -9.09
CA VAL A 420 17.43 -14.30 -8.61
C VAL A 420 18.19 -13.57 -9.71
N GLU A 421 17.61 -12.48 -10.24
CA GLU A 421 18.17 -11.69 -11.34
C GLU A 421 18.93 -10.45 -10.88
N LYS A 422 18.57 -9.88 -9.73
CA LYS A 422 19.12 -8.61 -9.20
C LYS A 422 19.58 -8.75 -7.76
N ILE A 423 20.72 -8.14 -7.41
CA ILE A 423 21.23 -8.08 -6.03
C ILE A 423 21.30 -6.63 -5.54
N TYR A 424 20.78 -6.43 -4.34
CA TYR A 424 20.77 -5.18 -3.60
C TYR A 424 21.66 -5.36 -2.37
N LEU A 425 22.51 -4.39 -2.07
CA LEU A 425 23.29 -4.35 -0.83
C LEU A 425 22.69 -3.32 0.11
N TYR A 426 22.58 -3.68 1.39
CA TYR A 426 22.37 -2.74 2.48
C TYR A 426 23.52 -2.89 3.45
N SER A 427 24.14 -1.78 3.82
CA SER A 427 25.28 -1.80 4.72
C SER A 427 25.21 -0.71 5.78
N ALA A 428 25.74 -1.00 6.97
CA ALA A 428 25.86 -0.04 8.05
C ALA A 428 27.31 0.03 8.56
N SER A 429 27.80 1.23 8.91
CA SER A 429 29.12 1.41 9.56
C SER A 429 30.27 0.77 8.75
N MET A 430 31.14 -0.05 9.38
CA MET A 430 32.17 -0.87 8.70
C MET A 430 31.63 -1.66 7.51
N GLY A 431 30.38 -2.11 7.56
CA GLY A 431 29.72 -2.82 6.47
C GLY A 431 29.72 -2.04 5.16
N GLY A 432 29.82 -0.69 5.20
CA GLY A 432 29.96 0.13 4.00
C GLY A 432 31.26 -0.14 3.24
N ALA A 433 32.38 -0.29 3.95
CA ALA A 433 33.66 -0.62 3.34
C ALA A 433 33.64 -2.05 2.78
N ILE A 434 33.03 -2.99 3.51
CA ILE A 434 32.84 -4.37 3.09
C ILE A 434 31.98 -4.45 1.82
N ALA A 435 30.80 -3.82 1.82
CA ALA A 435 29.88 -3.84 0.68
C ALA A 435 30.49 -3.21 -0.57
N GLY A 436 31.10 -2.02 -0.44
CA GLY A 436 31.76 -1.37 -1.57
C GLY A 436 32.98 -2.15 -2.08
N THR A 437 33.77 -2.75 -1.19
CA THR A 437 34.89 -3.63 -1.58
C THR A 437 34.38 -4.88 -2.28
N ALA A 438 33.30 -5.51 -1.79
CA ALA A 438 32.68 -6.68 -2.41
C ALA A 438 32.21 -6.38 -3.85
N ILE A 439 31.60 -5.21 -4.08
CA ILE A 439 31.23 -4.77 -5.43
C ILE A 439 32.47 -4.71 -6.32
N GLY A 440 33.51 -3.98 -5.92
CA GLY A 440 34.72 -3.79 -6.73
C GLY A 440 35.52 -5.08 -6.97
N GLU A 441 35.57 -5.96 -5.98
CA GLU A 441 36.29 -7.23 -6.03
C GLU A 441 35.52 -8.34 -6.75
N SER A 442 34.19 -8.22 -6.87
CA SER A 442 33.33 -9.23 -7.53
C SER A 442 33.83 -9.65 -8.92
N LYS A 443 34.56 -8.77 -9.61
CA LYS A 443 35.18 -9.03 -10.91
C LYS A 443 36.19 -10.18 -10.92
N HIS A 444 36.82 -10.46 -9.79
CA HIS A 444 37.82 -11.52 -9.63
C HIS A 444 37.19 -12.87 -9.29
N TYR A 445 35.96 -12.86 -8.76
CA TYR A 445 35.29 -14.04 -8.23
C TYR A 445 34.09 -14.50 -9.08
N THR A 446 33.54 -13.60 -9.90
CA THR A 446 32.33 -13.88 -10.70
C THR A 446 32.49 -13.50 -12.18
N LEU A 447 31.87 -14.30 -13.06
CA LEU A 447 31.81 -14.02 -14.49
C LEU A 447 31.06 -12.69 -14.76
N PRO A 448 31.40 -11.93 -15.81
CA PRO A 448 30.79 -10.61 -16.09
C PRO A 448 29.26 -10.55 -16.05
N GLY A 449 28.55 -11.59 -16.52
CA GLY A 449 27.07 -11.65 -16.47
C GLY A 449 26.46 -12.01 -15.10
N ASN A 450 27.30 -12.33 -14.12
CA ASN A 450 26.91 -12.71 -12.75
C ASN A 450 27.28 -11.63 -11.72
N ARG A 451 27.89 -10.51 -12.16
CA ARG A 451 28.19 -9.35 -11.32
C ARG A 451 26.89 -8.55 -11.13
N ARG A 452 26.09 -8.95 -10.15
CA ARG A 452 24.68 -8.49 -9.97
C ARG A 452 24.48 -7.47 -8.84
N PHE A 453 25.54 -6.92 -8.25
CA PHE A 453 25.48 -5.88 -7.23
C PHE A 453 25.17 -4.50 -7.84
N GLU A 454 23.94 -4.35 -8.34
CA GLU A 454 23.54 -3.18 -9.12
C GLU A 454 23.11 -2.00 -8.23
N TYR A 455 22.68 -2.27 -7.00
CA TYR A 455 22.09 -1.30 -6.10
C TYR A 455 22.70 -1.40 -4.70
N TRP A 456 23.01 -0.26 -4.09
CA TRP A 456 23.62 -0.22 -2.76
C TRP A 456 23.00 0.89 -1.90
N VAL A 457 22.62 0.54 -0.67
CA VAL A 457 22.24 1.48 0.39
C VAL A 457 23.32 1.49 1.46
N SER A 458 23.97 2.62 1.68
CA SER A 458 25.02 2.81 2.68
C SER A 458 24.52 3.72 3.82
N ALA A 459 24.34 3.17 5.01
CA ALA A 459 23.92 3.89 6.21
C ALA A 459 25.11 4.15 7.14
N SER A 460 25.55 5.40 7.25
CA SER A 460 26.77 5.80 7.99
C SER A 460 27.98 4.93 7.63
N GLY A 461 28.10 4.53 6.37
CA GLY A 461 29.08 3.55 5.94
C GLY A 461 30.49 4.12 5.81
N VAL A 462 31.50 3.33 6.14
CA VAL A 462 32.91 3.66 5.88
C VAL A 462 33.17 3.61 4.37
N THR A 463 33.76 4.65 3.80
CA THR A 463 34.03 4.75 2.36
C THR A 463 35.50 5.03 2.04
N ASN A 464 36.27 5.48 3.03
CA ASN A 464 37.68 5.80 2.92
C ASN A 464 38.45 5.27 4.14
N LEU A 465 39.10 4.12 3.96
CA LEU A 465 39.79 3.42 5.05
C LEU A 465 41.05 4.16 5.52
N ILE A 466 41.67 4.96 4.64
CA ILE A 466 42.86 5.77 5.01
C ILE A 466 42.47 6.83 6.04
N GLU A 467 41.34 7.49 5.82
CA GLU A 467 40.82 8.51 6.73
C GLU A 467 40.30 7.88 8.02
N LEU A 468 39.51 6.80 7.91
CA LEU A 468 39.06 6.08 9.09
C LEU A 468 40.24 5.62 9.95
N TYR A 469 41.33 5.11 9.37
CA TYR A 469 42.51 4.72 10.11
C TYR A 469 43.13 5.87 10.92
N ALA A 470 43.13 7.09 10.37
CA ALA A 470 43.64 8.28 11.06
C ALA A 470 42.67 8.75 12.17
N GLU A 471 41.36 8.62 11.94
CA GLU A 471 40.28 9.09 12.82
C GLU A 471 39.98 8.10 13.95
N ALA A 472 40.03 6.80 13.69
CA ALA A 472 39.57 5.74 14.58
C ALA A 472 40.30 5.76 15.93
N ALA A 473 41.58 6.11 15.96
CA ALA A 473 42.34 6.22 17.20
C ALA A 473 41.78 7.28 18.18
N LEU A 474 40.97 8.23 17.70
CA LEU A 474 40.33 9.26 18.53
C LEU A 474 38.99 8.81 19.10
N PHE A 475 38.29 7.88 18.45
CA PHE A 475 36.88 7.59 18.75
C PHE A 475 36.61 6.11 19.08
N VAL A 476 37.41 5.17 18.56
CA VAL A 476 37.25 3.72 18.76
C VAL A 476 38.62 3.07 19.00
N PRO A 477 39.02 2.85 20.27
CA PRO A 477 40.29 2.20 20.60
C PRO A 477 40.42 0.79 20.01
N GLY A 478 41.59 0.43 19.47
CA GLY A 478 41.88 -0.90 18.90
C GLY A 478 41.58 -1.04 17.41
N THR A 479 40.67 -0.23 16.86
CA THR A 479 40.28 -0.31 15.44
C THR A 479 41.44 0.02 14.49
N ARG A 480 42.41 0.83 14.93
CA ARG A 480 43.58 1.14 14.11
C ARG A 480 44.44 -0.11 13.89
N GLU A 481 44.74 -0.84 14.95
CA GLU A 481 45.52 -2.06 14.93
C GLU A 481 44.82 -3.15 14.10
N GLU A 482 43.50 -3.27 14.23
CA GLU A 482 42.70 -4.21 13.44
C GLU A 482 42.73 -3.89 11.93
N ILE A 483 42.70 -2.61 11.57
CA ILE A 483 42.84 -2.16 10.19
C ILE A 483 44.25 -2.46 9.66
N GLU A 484 45.31 -2.26 10.47
CA GLU A 484 46.69 -2.63 10.09
C GLU A 484 46.82 -4.14 9.86
N ASP A 485 46.20 -4.95 10.72
CA ASP A 485 46.16 -6.41 10.59
C ASP A 485 45.50 -6.84 9.27
N ASP A 486 44.33 -6.27 8.93
CA ASP A 486 43.61 -6.59 7.69
C ASP A 486 44.35 -6.09 6.43
N ALA A 487 45.00 -4.92 6.49
CA ALA A 487 45.76 -4.35 5.38
C ALA A 487 47.20 -4.90 5.26
N GLY A 488 47.71 -5.58 6.30
CA GLY A 488 49.06 -6.12 6.39
C GLY A 488 50.15 -5.07 6.61
N GLY A 489 49.82 -3.96 7.26
CA GLY A 489 50.72 -2.84 7.57
C GLY A 489 50.01 -1.48 7.54
N THR A 490 50.75 -0.40 7.79
CA THR A 490 50.20 0.98 7.85
C THR A 490 49.84 1.54 6.46
N PRO A 491 49.06 2.64 6.35
CA PRO A 491 48.75 3.26 5.05
C PRO A 491 49.98 3.74 4.27
N ILE A 492 51.10 4.02 4.95
CA ILE A 492 52.35 4.41 4.31
C ILE A 492 53.03 3.19 3.66
N GLU A 493 53.00 2.04 4.34
CA GLU A 493 53.65 0.81 3.89
C GLU A 493 52.81 0.06 2.86
N LYS A 494 51.48 0.10 3.01
CA LYS A 494 50.50 -0.69 2.26
C LYS A 494 49.44 0.17 1.60
N HIS A 495 49.80 1.35 1.10
CA HIS A 495 48.87 2.32 0.51
C HIS A 495 47.82 1.71 -0.44
N GLN A 496 48.24 0.83 -1.34
CA GLN A 496 47.32 0.19 -2.30
C GLN A 496 46.29 -0.73 -1.64
N GLU A 497 46.62 -1.37 -0.51
CA GLU A 497 45.67 -2.22 0.23
C GLU A 497 44.58 -1.40 0.91
N TYR A 498 44.90 -0.19 1.37
CA TYR A 498 43.91 0.75 1.89
C TYR A 498 43.04 1.32 0.77
N VAL A 499 43.62 1.69 -0.37
CA VAL A 499 42.86 2.11 -1.56
C VAL A 499 41.92 1.00 -2.00
N ARG A 500 42.40 -0.25 -2.05
CA ARG A 500 41.59 -1.45 -2.36
C ARG A 500 40.34 -1.57 -1.49
N ARG A 501 40.42 -1.17 -0.22
CA ARG A 501 39.34 -1.25 0.76
C ARG A 501 38.54 0.05 0.92
N SER A 502 38.75 1.03 0.05
CA SER A 502 38.15 2.36 0.12
C SER A 502 37.23 2.60 -1.08
N PRO A 503 35.92 2.34 -0.97
CA PRO A 503 34.94 2.53 -2.05
C PRO A 503 35.00 3.92 -2.71
N ALA A 504 35.20 5.00 -1.93
CA ALA A 504 35.30 6.36 -2.45
C ALA A 504 36.52 6.55 -3.37
N LEU A 505 37.59 5.80 -3.16
CA LEU A 505 38.80 5.83 -3.98
C LEU A 505 38.74 4.88 -5.18
N ARG A 506 37.65 4.09 -5.30
CA ARG A 506 37.48 3.02 -6.29
C ARG A 506 36.17 3.11 -7.08
N ALA A 507 35.52 4.27 -7.12
CA ALA A 507 34.24 4.44 -7.81
C ALA A 507 34.24 3.96 -9.28
N GLU A 508 35.36 4.10 -10.00
CA GLU A 508 35.52 3.56 -11.36
C GLU A 508 35.43 2.03 -11.39
N ASP A 509 36.08 1.34 -10.45
CA ASP A 509 35.99 -0.11 -10.30
C ASP A 509 34.56 -0.54 -9.95
N LEU A 510 33.86 0.21 -9.10
CA LEU A 510 32.48 -0.08 -8.73
C LEU A 510 31.55 0.03 -9.95
N LYS A 511 31.71 1.09 -10.75
CA LYS A 511 30.99 1.25 -12.01
C LYS A 511 31.26 0.10 -12.97
N ALA A 512 32.54 -0.25 -13.15
CA ALA A 512 32.95 -1.34 -14.03
C ALA A 512 32.44 -2.73 -13.55
N ALA A 513 32.20 -2.87 -12.25
CA ALA A 513 31.56 -4.05 -11.66
C ALA A 513 30.04 -4.09 -11.85
N GLY A 514 29.42 -3.05 -12.42
CA GLY A 514 27.99 -3.02 -12.76
C GLY A 514 27.12 -2.21 -11.80
N LEU A 515 27.70 -1.47 -10.86
CA LEU A 515 26.94 -0.61 -9.95
C LEU A 515 26.16 0.46 -10.73
N LYS A 516 24.86 0.56 -10.47
CA LYS A 516 23.94 1.47 -11.15
C LYS A 516 23.51 2.62 -10.26
N HIS A 517 23.12 2.32 -9.02
CA HIS A 517 22.55 3.30 -8.09
C HIS A 517 23.03 3.12 -6.66
N VAL A 518 23.26 4.23 -5.95
CA VAL A 518 23.62 4.24 -4.52
C VAL A 518 22.78 5.23 -3.73
N GLU A 519 22.15 4.78 -2.65
CA GLU A 519 21.57 5.65 -1.61
C GLU A 519 22.56 5.76 -0.45
N VAL A 520 23.09 6.96 -0.21
CA VAL A 520 23.97 7.25 0.90
C VAL A 520 23.17 7.97 1.98
N ILE A 521 23.07 7.39 3.16
CA ILE A 521 22.38 7.94 4.33
C ILE A 521 23.45 8.21 5.37
N HIS A 522 23.64 9.47 5.75
CA HIS A 522 24.70 9.81 6.70
C HIS A 522 24.26 10.90 7.66
N ALA A 523 24.50 10.68 8.95
CA ALA A 523 24.29 11.71 9.95
C ALA A 523 25.34 12.82 9.81
N LYS A 524 24.90 14.07 9.80
CA LYS A 524 25.78 15.24 9.65
C LYS A 524 26.80 15.34 10.78
N TYR A 525 26.45 14.79 11.94
CA TYR A 525 27.22 14.87 13.18
C TYR A 525 27.69 13.50 13.67
N ASP A 526 27.78 12.52 12.76
CA ASP A 526 28.31 11.19 13.03
C ASP A 526 29.70 11.28 13.69
N GLY A 527 29.81 10.71 14.89
CA GLY A 527 31.03 10.77 15.70
C GLY A 527 32.02 9.64 15.46
N ILE A 528 31.70 8.68 14.59
CA ILE A 528 32.56 7.50 14.34
C ILE A 528 33.02 7.48 12.89
N VAL A 529 32.08 7.59 11.94
CA VAL A 529 32.39 7.68 10.51
C VAL A 529 32.04 9.08 10.07
N LEU A 530 33.05 9.94 9.93
CA LEU A 530 32.82 11.35 9.70
C LEU A 530 32.07 11.60 8.38
N TYR A 531 31.22 12.63 8.40
CA TYR A 531 30.30 12.94 7.30
C TYR A 531 30.99 13.24 5.96
N ASN A 532 32.24 13.70 5.96
CA ASN A 532 33.00 13.95 4.73
C ASN A 532 33.17 12.69 3.88
N GLN A 533 33.25 11.50 4.50
CA GLN A 533 33.35 10.24 3.77
C GLN A 533 32.12 9.97 2.88
N ALA A 534 30.93 10.44 3.30
CA ALA A 534 29.73 10.39 2.46
C ALA A 534 29.84 11.32 1.26
N GLU A 535 30.33 12.55 1.47
CA GLU A 535 30.53 13.55 0.42
C GLU A 535 31.58 13.09 -0.61
N GLU A 536 32.66 12.45 -0.14
CA GLU A 536 33.69 11.86 -0.99
C GLU A 536 33.16 10.74 -1.87
N LEU A 537 32.39 9.79 -1.29
CA LEU A 537 31.79 8.72 -2.06
C LEU A 537 30.82 9.25 -3.12
N VAL A 538 29.94 10.19 -2.74
CA VAL A 538 28.98 10.81 -3.67
C VAL A 538 29.72 11.49 -4.82
N SER A 539 30.70 12.35 -4.51
CA SER A 539 31.50 13.05 -5.51
C SER A 539 32.24 12.07 -6.46
N ALA A 540 32.81 11.00 -5.91
CA ALA A 540 33.51 9.98 -6.70
C ALA A 540 32.56 9.20 -7.62
N LEU A 541 31.36 8.84 -7.15
CA LEU A 541 30.34 8.13 -7.92
C LEU A 541 29.74 8.99 -9.03
N GLU A 542 29.40 10.25 -8.72
CA GLU A 542 28.91 11.23 -9.71
C GLU A 542 29.92 11.43 -10.84
N LYS A 543 31.20 11.62 -10.49
CA LYS A 543 32.30 11.75 -11.46
C LYS A 543 32.41 10.55 -12.41
N ASN A 544 31.99 9.36 -11.96
CA ASN A 544 32.02 8.11 -12.72
C ASN A 544 30.66 7.74 -13.33
N ASN A 545 29.67 8.64 -13.34
CA ASN A 545 28.32 8.42 -13.87
C ASN A 545 27.61 7.20 -13.24
N VAL A 546 27.74 7.03 -11.93
CA VAL A 546 26.87 6.17 -11.13
C VAL A 546 25.77 7.05 -10.54
N ASP A 547 24.51 6.61 -10.63
CA ASP A 547 23.41 7.34 -9.98
C ASP A 547 23.60 7.28 -8.47
N VAL A 548 23.49 8.41 -7.79
CA VAL A 548 23.75 8.47 -6.35
C VAL A 548 22.91 9.57 -5.71
N LYS A 549 22.42 9.28 -4.50
CA LYS A 549 21.67 10.21 -3.70
C LYS A 549 22.18 10.25 -2.27
N LEU A 550 22.44 11.46 -1.77
CA LEU A 550 22.81 11.71 -0.38
C LEU A 550 21.60 12.17 0.44
N THR A 551 21.32 11.46 1.52
CA THR A 551 20.36 11.83 2.56
C THR A 551 21.12 12.22 3.83
N THR A 552 21.19 13.52 4.10
CA THR A 552 21.83 14.06 5.31
C THR A 552 20.85 14.07 6.47
N LEU A 553 21.18 13.38 7.56
CA LEU A 553 20.38 13.39 8.79
C LEU A 553 20.98 14.39 9.79
N LYS A 554 20.17 15.33 10.28
CA LYS A 554 20.62 16.34 11.25
C LYS A 554 20.03 16.09 12.63
N CYS A 555 18.71 16.12 12.70
CA CYS A 555 17.94 15.93 13.92
C CYS A 555 16.79 14.97 13.65
N PHE A 556 16.28 14.34 14.72
CA PHE A 556 15.14 13.43 14.64
C PHE A 556 14.26 13.52 15.90
N LYS A 557 13.03 13.02 15.77
CA LYS A 557 12.06 12.84 16.87
C LYS A 557 11.69 11.36 16.95
N GLY A 558 11.38 10.87 18.15
CA GLY A 558 10.92 9.49 18.37
C GLY A 558 11.72 8.80 19.47
N GLU A 559 11.67 7.48 19.53
CA GLU A 559 12.26 6.66 20.60
C GLU A 559 13.63 6.02 20.25
N GLY A 560 14.08 6.08 18.99
CA GLY A 560 15.33 5.42 18.56
C GLY A 560 16.62 5.98 19.18
N GLY A 561 17.68 5.20 19.25
CA GLY A 561 18.99 5.64 19.73
C GLY A 561 19.61 6.68 18.78
N ALA A 562 20.17 7.76 19.34
CA ALA A 562 20.81 8.81 18.56
C ALA A 562 22.11 8.34 17.87
N GLY A 563 22.79 7.35 18.44
CA GLY A 563 24.14 6.97 18.02
C GLY A 563 25.20 7.93 18.56
N ALA A 564 26.47 7.61 18.32
CA ALA A 564 27.59 8.45 18.71
C ALA A 564 27.65 9.73 17.88
N THR A 565 27.84 10.88 18.53
CA THR A 565 27.92 12.18 17.85
C THR A 565 29.25 12.88 18.15
N ILE A 566 29.72 13.73 17.26
CA ILE A 566 30.91 14.57 17.52
C ILE A 566 30.74 15.54 18.70
N TYR A 567 29.52 15.71 19.22
CA TYR A 567 29.21 16.61 20.34
C TYR A 567 29.14 15.92 21.70
N SER A 568 29.04 14.58 21.77
CA SER A 568 28.95 13.87 23.06
C SER A 568 30.29 13.77 23.79
N ASP A 569 31.42 13.87 23.07
CA ASP A 569 32.77 13.81 23.66
C ASP A 569 33.29 15.18 24.13
N VAL A 570 32.63 16.26 23.72
CA VAL A 570 32.79 17.58 24.35
C VAL A 570 31.74 17.65 25.44
N LEU A 571 32.12 17.78 26.72
CA LEU A 571 31.22 17.91 27.88
C LEU A 571 30.29 19.14 27.76
N LEU A 572 29.32 19.09 26.86
CA LEU A 572 28.31 20.11 26.63
C LEU A 572 26.98 19.58 27.17
N PRO A 573 26.24 20.36 27.96
CA PRO A 573 24.87 20.03 28.32
C PRO A 573 24.01 19.79 27.05
N ASP A 574 23.10 18.83 27.08
CA ASP A 574 22.30 18.38 25.93
C ASP A 574 21.63 19.53 25.16
N ASN A 575 21.18 20.58 25.87
CA ASN A 575 20.57 21.76 25.27
C ASN A 575 21.55 22.59 24.42
N VAL A 576 22.83 22.66 24.80
CA VAL A 576 23.87 23.40 24.07
C VAL A 576 24.29 22.64 22.81
N ALA A 577 24.43 21.32 22.89
CA ALA A 577 24.70 20.47 21.73
C ALA A 577 23.57 20.55 20.69
N CYS A 578 22.31 20.56 21.14
CA CYS A 578 21.11 20.69 20.30
C CYS A 578 21.04 22.07 19.58
N LEU A 579 21.43 23.15 20.26
CA LEU A 579 21.52 24.50 19.68
C LEU A 579 22.62 24.63 18.63
N LEU A 580 23.82 24.09 18.88
CA LEU A 580 24.96 24.17 17.94
C LEU A 580 24.79 23.27 16.70
N SER A 581 24.01 22.19 16.83
CA SER A 581 23.70 21.23 15.76
C SER A 581 22.49 21.64 14.90
N GLY A 582 21.88 22.80 15.17
CA GLY A 582 20.79 23.32 14.36
C GLY A 582 19.45 22.61 14.54
N CYS A 583 19.22 21.94 15.67
CA CYS A 583 17.90 21.43 16.03
C CYS A 583 16.98 22.59 16.49
N SER A 584 15.70 22.50 16.14
CA SER A 584 14.78 23.65 16.18
C SER A 584 13.85 23.68 17.40
N ILE A 585 13.80 22.59 18.18
CA ILE A 585 12.85 22.41 19.29
C ILE A 585 13.42 21.51 20.38
N SER A 586 12.94 21.69 21.62
CA SER A 586 13.45 21.02 22.82
C SER A 586 13.26 19.49 22.86
N SER A 587 12.47 18.92 21.95
CA SER A 587 12.21 17.48 21.85
C SER A 587 12.96 16.78 20.71
N GLU A 588 13.73 17.51 19.90
CA GLU A 588 14.58 16.94 18.86
C GLU A 588 15.91 16.45 19.46
N ARG A 589 16.42 15.34 18.91
CA ARG A 589 17.73 14.77 19.22
C ARG A 589 18.63 14.86 18.00
N VAL A 590 19.93 15.04 18.22
CA VAL A 590 20.94 15.06 17.15
C VAL A 590 21.10 13.65 16.59
N ALA A 591 21.06 13.50 15.27
CA ALA A 591 21.38 12.23 14.64
C ALA A 591 22.89 12.01 14.66
N GLY A 592 23.32 10.83 15.10
CA GLY A 592 24.71 10.38 15.16
C GLY A 592 24.91 9.07 14.39
N HIS A 593 25.95 8.34 14.76
CA HIS A 593 26.32 7.09 14.09
C HIS A 593 25.17 6.08 14.05
N VAL A 594 25.14 5.26 13.01
CA VAL A 594 24.13 4.20 12.87
C VAL A 594 24.22 3.21 14.03
N ILE A 595 23.05 2.72 14.49
CA ILE A 595 22.94 1.59 15.40
C ILE A 595 22.15 0.51 14.64
N THR A 596 22.86 -0.44 14.02
CA THR A 596 22.29 -1.37 13.04
C THR A 596 21.13 -2.17 13.63
N GLY A 597 21.27 -2.70 14.84
CA GLY A 597 20.22 -3.49 15.51
C GLY A 597 18.99 -2.69 15.98
N ASP A 598 19.07 -1.35 16.00
CA ASP A 598 17.96 -0.49 16.35
C ASP A 598 17.27 0.04 15.07
N ILE A 599 16.19 -0.62 14.67
CA ILE A 599 15.39 -0.23 13.50
C ILE A 599 14.82 1.20 13.58
N ASN A 600 14.72 1.77 14.80
CA ASN A 600 14.21 3.11 15.06
C ASN A 600 15.31 4.17 15.09
N ASN A 601 16.60 3.78 15.11
CA ASN A 601 17.71 4.70 14.90
C ASN A 601 17.50 5.47 13.58
N PRO A 602 17.76 6.79 13.53
CA PRO A 602 17.46 7.61 12.36
C PRO A 602 18.18 7.14 11.09
N SER A 603 19.44 6.73 11.18
CA SER A 603 20.21 6.21 10.03
C SER A 603 19.68 4.85 9.58
N SER A 604 19.38 3.95 10.52
CA SER A 604 18.74 2.66 10.23
C SER A 604 17.38 2.83 9.55
N SER A 605 16.51 3.66 10.12
CA SER A 605 15.16 3.95 9.60
C SER A 605 15.20 4.60 8.21
N ALA A 606 16.04 5.63 8.01
CA ALA A 606 16.20 6.27 6.72
C ALA A 606 16.78 5.33 5.67
N GLY A 607 17.76 4.50 6.04
CA GLY A 607 18.32 3.46 5.18
C GLY A 607 17.28 2.43 4.76
N ARG A 608 16.46 1.92 5.70
CA ARG A 608 15.35 0.99 5.37
C ARG A 608 14.35 1.65 4.42
N GLY A 609 14.01 2.91 4.66
CA GLY A 609 13.13 3.68 3.78
C GLY A 609 13.71 3.86 2.37
N ALA A 610 15.02 4.07 2.26
CA ALA A 610 15.71 4.15 0.97
C ALA A 610 15.72 2.78 0.25
N LEU A 611 16.00 1.69 0.98
CA LEU A 611 15.96 0.34 0.44
C LEU A 611 14.57 -0.02 -0.10
N LYS A 612 13.49 0.32 0.63
CA LYS A 612 12.11 0.12 0.14
C LYS A 612 11.83 0.87 -1.15
N LYS A 613 12.33 2.11 -1.29
CA LYS A 613 12.12 2.93 -2.50
C LYS A 613 12.79 2.32 -3.73
N ILE A 614 14.01 1.80 -3.60
CA ILE A 614 14.74 1.22 -4.73
C ILE A 614 14.26 -0.20 -5.11
N LEU A 615 13.46 -0.83 -4.26
CA LEU A 615 12.78 -2.10 -4.54
C LEU A 615 11.45 -1.93 -5.29
N LEU A 616 10.91 -0.70 -5.38
CA LEU A 616 9.71 -0.44 -6.18
C LEU A 616 10.01 -0.68 -7.68
N PRO A 617 9.06 -1.24 -8.45
CA PRO A 617 9.24 -1.58 -9.87
C PRO A 617 9.68 -0.43 -10.77
#